data_AF-A0A6B3HUK7-F1
#
_entry.id   AF-A0A6B3HUK7-F1
#
_cell.length_a   1.000
_cell.length_b   1.000
_cell.length_c   1.000
_cell.angle_alpha   90.00
_cell.angle_beta   90.00
_cell.angle_gamma   90.00
#
_symmetry.space_group_name_H-M   'P 1'
#
loop_
_entity.id
_entity.type
_entity.pdbx_description
1 polymer ?
#
loop_
_entity_poly.entity_id
_entity_poly.type
_entity_poly.pdbx_seq_one_letter_code
_entity_poly.pdbx_strand_id
1 'polypeptide(L)' 'MATVLSVSGSPSATSRTARLLRHLDDRLRDQGHDVVSLDVRTL' A
#
# COMPACT_ATOMS: atom_id res chain seq x y z
N MET A 1 -1.67 -4.13 17.21
CA MET A 1 -0.64 -4.62 16.28
C MET A 1 -1.28 -5.63 15.35
N ALA A 2 -1.28 -5.36 14.06
CA ALA A 2 -1.83 -6.25 13.04
C ALA A 2 -0.90 -6.25 11.83
N THR A 3 -0.85 -7.37 11.12
CA THR A 3 -0.20 -7.46 9.81
C THR A 3 -1.23 -7.15 8.73
N VAL A 4 -0.89 -6.23 7.83
CA VAL A 4 -1.78 -5.74 6.76
C VAL A 4 -1.11 -5.99 5.42
N LEU A 5 -1.81 -6.70 4.53
CA LEU A 5 -1.44 -6.79 3.12
C LEU A 5 -2.14 -5.66 2.35
N SER A 6 -1.35 -4.72 1.85
CA SER A 6 -1.81 -3.60 1.03
C SER A 6 -1.67 -3.94 -0.45
N VAL A 7 -2.78 -4.04 -1.17
CA VAL A 7 -2.80 -4.51 -2.57
C VAL A 7 -3.17 -3.37 -3.52
N SER A 8 -2.30 -3.08 -4.49
CA SER A 8 -2.60 -2.15 -5.58
C SER A 8 -2.91 -2.88 -6.88
N GLY A 9 -4.12 -2.67 -7.39
CA GLY A 9 -4.53 -3.08 -8.74
C GLY A 9 -4.27 -2.02 -9.82
N SER A 10 -3.51 -0.95 -9.52
CA SER A 10 -3.31 0.12 -10.49
C SER A 10 -2.30 -0.27 -11.57
N PRO A 11 -2.62 -0.08 -12.87
CA PRO A 11 -1.66 -0.34 -13.95
C PRO A 11 -0.54 0.71 -14.01
N SER A 12 -0.69 1.84 -13.32
CA SER A 12 0.31 2.92 -13.30
C SER A 12 0.84 3.16 -11.88
N ALA A 13 2.17 3.21 -11.75
CA ALA A 13 2.85 3.51 -10.49
C ALA A 13 2.56 4.94 -9.99
N THR A 14 2.17 5.85 -10.87
CA THR A 14 1.92 7.27 -10.58
C THR A 14 0.44 7.63 -10.49
N SER A 15 -0.46 6.64 -10.53
CA SER A 15 -1.90 6.90 -10.39
C SER A 15 -2.24 7.53 -9.03
N ARG A 16 -3.34 8.26 -9.00
CA ARG A 16 -3.85 8.89 -7.76
C ARG A 16 -4.12 7.85 -6.68
N THR A 17 -4.71 6.71 -7.04
CA THR A 17 -5.03 5.63 -6.11
C THR A 17 -3.77 4.96 -5.56
N ALA A 18 -2.75 4.73 -6.40
CA ALA A 18 -1.47 4.18 -5.93
C ALA A 18 -0.76 5.13 -4.96
N ARG A 19 -0.84 6.45 -5.20
CA ARG A 19 -0.31 7.47 -4.27
C ARG A 19 -1.09 7.50 -2.95
N LEU A 20 -2.42 7.41 -3.01
CA LEU A 20 -3.26 7.37 -1.81
C LEU A 20 -2.99 6.11 -0.97
N LEU A 21 -2.85 4.95 -1.61
CA LEU A 21 -2.54 3.70 -0.92
C LEU A 21 -1.19 3.79 -0.20
N ARG A 22 -0.14 4.32 -0.85
CA ARG A 22 1.16 4.55 -0.20
C ARG A 22 1.05 5.48 1.02
N HIS A 23 0.28 6.56 0.88
CA HIS A 23 0.04 7.46 2.01
C HIS A 23 -0.68 6.77 3.17
N LEU A 24 -1.62 5.86 2.89
CA LEU A 24 -2.29 5.06 3.92
C LEU A 24 -1.33 4.06 4.57
N ASP A 25 -0.49 3.38 3.77
CA ASP A 25 0.50 2.42 4.27
C ASP A 25 1.43 3.10 5.29
N ASP A 26 1.91 4.31 4.99
CA ASP A 26 2.78 5.08 5.89
C ASP A 26 2.08 5.38 7.22
N ARG A 27 0.80 5.81 7.18
CA ARG A 27 0.02 6.09 8.39
C ARG A 27 -0.25 4.83 9.22
N LEU A 28 -0.43 3.68 8.58
CA LEU A 28 -0.61 2.41 9.28
C LEU A 28 0.69 1.97 9.97
N ARG A 29 1.85 2.17 9.32
CA ARG A 29 3.16 1.92 9.94
C ARG A 29 3.38 2.82 11.16
N ASP A 30 3.02 4.10 11.07
CA ASP A 30 3.11 5.05 12.19
C ASP A 30 2.23 4.63 13.39
N GLN A 31 1.16 3.88 13.15
CA GLN A 31 0.29 3.31 14.20
C GLN A 31 0.79 1.97 14.77
N GLY A 32 1.96 1.49 14.31
CA GLY A 32 2.55 0.24 14.78
C GLY A 32 1.99 -1.02 14.09
N HIS A 33 1.45 -0.88 12.87
CA HIS A 33 1.11 -2.02 12.03
C HIS A 33 2.29 -2.44 11.16
N ASP A 34 2.40 -3.75 10.90
CA ASP A 34 3.31 -4.29 9.89
C ASP A 34 2.59 -4.31 8.55
N VAL A 35 3.11 -3.57 7.56
CA VAL A 35 2.44 -3.34 6.27
C VAL A 35 3.29 -3.85 5.13
N VAL A 36 2.82 -4.90 4.48
CA VAL A 36 3.42 -5.50 3.27
C VAL A 36 2.66 -5.01 2.06
N SER A 37 3.36 -4.42 1.09
CA SER A 37 2.74 -3.88 -0.13
C SER A 37 2.90 -4.86 -1.30
N LEU A 38 1.82 -5.07 -2.07
CA LEU A 38 1.78 -5.86 -3.30
C LEU A 38 1.23 -5.02 -4.44
N ASP A 39 2.08 -4.73 -5.43
CA ASP A 39 1.67 -4.14 -6.69
C ASP A 39 1.34 -5.26 -7.69
N VAL A 40 0.05 -5.50 -8.00
CA VAL A 40 -0.35 -6.58 -8.93
C VAL A 40 0.27 -6.41 -10.32
N ARG A 41 0.58 -5.17 -10.73
CA ARG A 41 1.23 -4.87 -12.01
C ARG A 41 2.65 -5.43 -12.16
N THR A 42 3.26 -5.89 -11.06
CA THR A 42 4.61 -6.48 -11.06
C THR A 42 4.59 -8.01 -10.95
N LEU A 43 3.40 -8.62 -11.02
CA LEU A 43 3.20 -10.06 -11.18
C LEU A 43 3.17 -10.41 -12.67
#